data_AF-A0A960Z9D9-F1
#
_entry.id   AF-A0A960Z9D9-F1
#
_cell.length_a   1.000
_cell.length_b   1.000
_cell.length_c   1.000
_cell.angle_alpha   90.00
_cell.angle_beta   90.00
_cell.angle_gamma   90.00
#
_symmetry.space_group_name_H-M   'P 1'
#
loop_
_entity.id
_entity.type
_entity.pdbx_description
1 polymer ?
#
loop_
_entity_poly.entity_id
_entity_poly.type
_entity_poly.pdbx_seq_one_letter_code
_entity_poly.pdbx_strand_id
1 'polypeptide(L)'
;MFYCYKMLIIILFFFLMPSTQNFSIDFPISGLFYRILHRKNISHIVIETRPDHYRVTFLVSDRFPYNYKSKSYPLFIKTLSEKDAYQVAKELDEFLQTGYELKIWLNGSQIMNYQFIKSIENSKPAL
;
A
#
# COMPACT_ATOMS: atom_id res chain seq x y z
N MET A 1 37.08 -30.00 18.87
CA MET A 1 35.90 -29.54 19.63
C MET A 1 35.47 -28.10 19.25
N PHE A 2 35.56 -27.70 17.97
CA PHE A 2 35.29 -26.31 17.53
C PHE A 2 34.13 -26.16 16.53
N TYR A 3 33.63 -27.25 15.95
CA TYR A 3 32.56 -27.20 14.94
C TYR A 3 31.15 -27.04 15.52
N CYS A 4 30.88 -27.51 16.76
CA CYS A 4 29.56 -27.36 17.39
C CYS A 4 29.21 -25.91 17.75
N TYR A 5 30.17 -25.11 18.22
CA TYR A 5 29.96 -23.70 18.56
C TYR A 5 29.59 -22.86 17.31
N LYS A 6 30.22 -23.16 16.17
CA LYS A 6 30.01 -22.43 14.92
C LYS A 6 28.63 -22.69 14.31
N MET A 7 28.07 -23.89 14.50
CA MET A 7 26.70 -24.24 14.10
C MET A 7 25.63 -23.66 15.03
N LEU A 8 25.93 -23.53 16.33
CA LEU A 8 25.00 -22.95 17.32
C LEU A 8 24.72 -21.45 17.05
N ILE A 9 25.73 -20.70 16.57
CA ILE A 9 25.61 -19.27 16.26
C ILE A 9 24.70 -19.00 15.04
N ILE A 10 24.70 -19.87 14.04
CA ILE A 10 23.88 -19.71 12.84
C ILE A 10 22.40 -19.93 13.17
N ILE A 11 22.09 -20.85 14.09
CA ILE A 11 20.73 -21.12 14.56
C ILE A 11 20.21 -19.96 15.42
N LEU A 12 21.07 -19.35 16.25
CA LEU A 12 20.72 -18.17 17.04
C LEU A 12 20.44 -16.94 16.15
N PHE A 13 21.17 -16.81 15.03
CA PHE A 13 21.01 -15.71 14.08
C PHE A 13 19.68 -15.75 13.33
N PHE A 14 19.17 -16.94 13.02
CA PHE A 14 17.84 -17.10 12.41
C PHE A 14 16.69 -16.83 13.37
N PHE A 15 16.90 -16.99 14.68
CA PHE A 15 15.89 -16.73 15.71
C PHE A 15 15.72 -15.25 16.06
N LEU A 16 16.62 -14.38 15.60
CA LEU A 16 16.64 -12.94 15.89
C LEU A 16 16.05 -12.07 14.78
N MET A 17 15.37 -12.66 13.79
CA MET A 17 14.63 -11.89 12.80
C MET A 17 13.29 -11.46 13.42
N PRO A 18 13.07 -10.17 13.72
CA PRO A 18 11.74 -9.72 14.08
C PRO A 18 10.82 -10.00 12.88
N SER A 19 9.75 -10.74 13.14
CA SER A 19 8.62 -10.88 12.24
C SER A 19 8.24 -9.50 11.70
N THR A 20 7.97 -9.40 10.40
CA THR A 20 7.47 -8.18 9.76
C THR A 20 6.34 -7.58 10.58
N GLN A 21 6.68 -6.47 11.25
CA GLN A 21 5.81 -5.48 11.85
C GLN A 21 4.66 -5.10 10.92
N ASN A 22 3.53 -5.80 10.88
CA ASN A 22 2.31 -5.22 10.30
C ASN A 22 1.88 -4.08 11.21
N PHE A 23 2.50 -2.91 11.03
CA PHE A 23 2.26 -1.72 11.82
C PHE A 23 1.00 -1.04 11.30
N SER A 24 -0.16 -1.57 11.69
CA SER A 24 -1.44 -0.88 11.54
C SER A 24 -1.55 0.13 12.69
N ILE A 25 -1.17 1.37 12.42
CA ILE A 25 -1.36 2.45 13.37
C ILE A 25 -2.78 2.99 13.24
N ASP A 26 -3.60 2.70 14.23
CA ASP A 26 -4.88 3.40 14.42
C ASP A 26 -4.60 4.76 15.08
N PHE A 27 -4.25 5.74 14.25
CA PHE A 27 -4.07 7.11 14.67
C PHE A 27 -5.35 7.92 14.44
N PRO A 28 -5.95 8.55 15.49
CA PRO A 28 -6.86 9.66 15.30
C PRO A 28 -6.04 10.94 15.11
N ILE A 29 -5.35 11.09 13.98
CA ILE A 29 -4.66 12.35 13.66
C ILE A 29 -5.67 13.27 12.98
N SER A 30 -6.06 14.32 13.71
CA SER A 30 -6.80 15.48 13.21
C SER A 30 -6.02 16.14 12.05
N GLY A 31 -6.29 15.68 10.82
CA GLY A 31 -5.64 16.19 9.59
C GLY A 31 -5.34 15.14 8.53
N LEU A 32 -5.39 13.84 8.86
CA LEU A 32 -5.28 12.77 7.85
C LEU A 32 -6.64 12.43 7.27
N PHE A 33 -6.78 12.61 5.96
CA PHE A 33 -7.98 12.22 5.22
C PHE A 33 -7.84 10.77 4.78
N TYR A 34 -8.82 9.93 5.10
CA TYR A 34 -8.88 8.59 4.53
C TYR A 34 -9.74 8.56 3.27
N ARG A 35 -9.42 7.64 2.36
CA ARG A 35 -10.18 7.44 1.14
C ARG A 35 -10.17 5.98 0.73
N ILE A 36 -11.26 5.51 0.12
CA ILE A 36 -11.33 4.18 -0.49
C ILE A 36 -11.07 4.33 -1.99
N LEU A 37 -10.13 3.53 -2.49
CA LEU A 37 -9.79 3.42 -3.89
C LEU A 37 -10.20 2.06 -4.42
N HIS A 38 -10.75 2.06 -5.63
CA HIS A 38 -11.04 0.86 -6.40
C HIS A 38 -10.22 0.86 -7.68
N ARG A 39 -10.08 -0.31 -8.30
CA ARG A 39 -9.43 -0.44 -9.61
C ARG A 39 -10.02 0.48 -10.69
N LYS A 40 -11.35 0.68 -10.66
CA LYS A 40 -12.09 1.57 -11.60
C LYS A 40 -11.73 3.05 -11.47
N ASN A 41 -11.18 3.47 -10.32
CA ASN A 41 -10.77 4.84 -10.07
C ASN A 41 -9.33 5.10 -10.48
N ILE A 42 -8.54 4.06 -10.73
CA ILE A 42 -7.10 4.16 -11.01
C ILE A 42 -6.88 3.93 -12.50
N SER A 43 -6.32 4.93 -13.16
CA SER A 43 -5.96 4.83 -14.59
C SER A 43 -4.61 4.17 -14.78
N HIS A 44 -3.59 4.64 -14.06
CA HIS A 44 -2.21 4.16 -14.16
C HIS A 44 -1.55 4.11 -12.78
N ILE A 45 -0.59 3.19 -12.65
CA ILE A 45 0.37 3.11 -11.56
C ILE A 45 1.74 3.33 -12.19
N VAL A 46 2.42 4.40 -11.79
CA VAL A 46 3.68 4.84 -12.40
C VAL A 46 4.75 4.94 -11.33
N ILE A 47 5.97 4.50 -11.65
CA ILE A 47 7.14 4.72 -10.80
C ILE A 47 7.84 5.99 -11.28
N GLU A 48 7.93 6.99 -10.41
CA GLU A 48 8.66 8.23 -10.67
C GLU A 48 9.96 8.24 -9.88
N THR A 49 11.06 8.62 -10.55
CA THR A 49 12.34 8.88 -9.88
C THR A 49 12.39 10.33 -9.44
N ARG A 50 12.74 10.57 -8.17
CA ARG A 50 13.05 11.90 -7.63
C ARG A 50 14.49 11.92 -7.13
N PRO A 51 15.10 13.10 -6.93
CA PRO A 51 16.50 13.19 -6.50
C PRO A 51 16.84 12.39 -5.23
N ASP A 52 15.90 12.34 -4.27
CA ASP A 52 16.15 11.75 -2.94
C ASP A 52 15.32 10.47 -2.65
N HIS A 53 14.38 10.12 -3.53
CA HIS A 53 13.44 9.01 -3.30
C HIS A 53 12.74 8.59 -4.59
N TYR A 54 12.01 7.48 -4.52
CA TYR A 54 11.11 7.04 -5.58
C TYR A 54 9.66 7.25 -5.15
N ARG A 55 8.77 7.40 -6.14
CA ARG A 55 7.33 7.51 -5.90
C ARG A 55 6.60 6.46 -6.70
N VAL A 56 5.71 5.73 -6.04
CA VAL A 56 4.69 4.94 -6.71
C VAL A 56 3.44 5.81 -6.80
N THR A 57 3.17 6.36 -7.98
CA THR A 57 2.09 7.31 -8.22
C THR A 57 0.87 6.62 -8.85
N PHE A 58 -0.27 6.76 -8.18
CA PHE A 58 -1.60 6.44 -8.68
C PHE A 58 -2.21 7.66 -9.37
N LEU A 59 -2.55 7.52 -10.65
CA LEU A 59 -3.36 8.49 -11.36
C LEU A 59 -4.84 8.20 -11.13
N VAL A 60 -5.41 8.85 -10.11
CA VAL A 60 -6.79 8.62 -9.67
C VAL A 60 -7.73 9.58 -10.39
N SER A 61 -8.86 9.05 -10.85
CA SER A 61 -9.95 9.78 -11.48
C SER A 61 -11.22 9.66 -10.65
N ASP A 62 -11.81 10.82 -10.35
CA ASP A 62 -13.16 10.88 -9.78
C ASP A 62 -14.16 10.61 -10.90
N ARG A 63 -14.69 9.37 -10.95
CA ARG A 63 -15.87 9.03 -11.74
C ARG A 63 -17.07 8.85 -10.82
N PHE A 64 -17.90 9.89 -10.74
CA PHE A 64 -19.32 9.78 -10.39
C PHE A 64 -20.11 10.63 -11.40
N PRO A 65 -21.29 10.16 -11.82
CA PRO A 65 -21.59 9.96 -13.22
C PRO A 65 -21.93 11.28 -13.92
N TYR A 66 -21.47 11.43 -15.17
CA TYR A 66 -21.81 12.53 -16.10
C TYR A 66 -21.14 13.90 -15.92
N ASN A 67 -20.01 14.02 -15.21
CA ASN A 67 -19.27 15.29 -15.22
C ASN A 67 -18.20 15.31 -16.32
N TYR A 68 -18.37 16.18 -17.33
CA TYR A 68 -17.38 16.40 -18.41
C TYR A 68 -16.03 16.95 -17.91
N LYS A 69 -15.99 17.42 -16.65
CA LYS A 69 -14.77 17.84 -15.94
C LYS A 69 -14.32 16.76 -14.96
N SER A 70 -13.99 15.56 -15.47
CA SER A 70 -13.35 14.55 -14.62
C SER A 70 -12.05 15.14 -14.07
N LYS A 71 -11.98 15.27 -12.74
CA LYS A 71 -10.75 15.69 -12.06
C LYS A 71 -9.90 14.45 -11.85
N SER A 72 -8.76 14.41 -12.53
CA SER A 72 -7.69 13.46 -12.23
C SER A 72 -6.68 14.12 -11.31
N TYR A 73 -6.23 13.43 -10.29
CA TYR A 73 -5.16 13.90 -9.40
C TYR A 73 -4.20 12.75 -9.07
N PRO A 74 -2.89 13.04 -8.96
CA PRO A 74 -1.90 12.06 -8.57
C PRO A 74 -1.90 11.87 -7.05
N LEU A 75 -1.92 10.62 -6.60
CA LEU A 75 -1.61 10.23 -5.23
C LEU A 75 -0.35 9.37 -5.25
N PHE A 76 0.56 9.50 -4.29
CA PHE A 76 1.82 8.75 -4.35
C PHE A 76 2.25 8.14 -3.01
N ILE A 77 2.90 6.98 -3.09
CA ILE A 77 3.64 6.36 -1.98
C ILE A 77 5.12 6.70 -2.16
N LYS A 78 5.77 7.20 -1.10
CA LYS A 78 7.21 7.46 -1.11
C LYS A 78 7.97 6.19 -0.73
N THR A 79 8.94 5.81 -1.54
CA THR A 79 9.84 4.67 -1.29
C THR A 79 11.30 5.10 -1.39
N LEU A 80 12.20 4.40 -0.70
CA LEU A 80 13.63 4.76 -0.65
C LEU A 80 14.44 4.14 -1.80
N SER A 81 13.98 3.00 -2.34
CA SER A 81 14.66 2.26 -3.39
C SER A 81 13.73 2.01 -4.58
N GLU A 82 14.30 1.93 -5.76
CA GLU A 82 13.60 1.56 -7.01
C GLU A 82 13.01 0.15 -6.89
N LYS A 83 13.75 -0.79 -6.30
CA LYS A 83 13.29 -2.17 -6.11
C LYS A 83 12.05 -2.22 -5.22
N ASP A 84 12.03 -1.42 -4.16
CA ASP A 84 10.88 -1.32 -3.27
C ASP A 84 9.70 -0.66 -3.97
N ALA A 85 9.95 0.38 -4.78
CA ALA A 85 8.93 1.02 -5.60
C ALA A 85 8.28 0.02 -6.56
N TYR A 86 9.08 -0.81 -7.23
CA TYR A 86 8.61 -1.85 -8.13
C TYR A 86 7.78 -2.91 -7.40
N GLN A 87 8.26 -3.38 -6.26
CA GLN A 87 7.55 -4.39 -5.47
C GLN A 87 6.19 -3.86 -4.99
N VAL A 88 6.15 -2.64 -4.46
CA VAL A 88 4.92 -1.98 -4.00
C VAL A 88 3.96 -1.75 -5.16
N ALA A 89 4.45 -1.27 -6.31
CA ALA A 89 3.62 -1.07 -7.50
C ALA A 89 3.00 -2.37 -7.99
N LYS A 90 3.78 -3.46 -8.06
CA LYS A 90 3.33 -4.78 -8.46
C LYS A 90 2.27 -5.34 -7.51
N GLU A 91 2.53 -5.30 -6.20
CA GLU A 91 1.61 -5.79 -5.18
C GLU A 91 0.27 -5.06 -5.24
N LEU A 92 0.30 -3.73 -5.37
CA LEU A 92 -0.91 -2.91 -5.44
C LEU A 92 -1.68 -3.15 -6.75
N ASP A 93 -0.99 -3.30 -7.88
CA ASP A 93 -1.65 -3.62 -9.15
C ASP A 93 -2.33 -5.00 -9.10
N GLU A 94 -1.61 -6.04 -8.68
CA GLU A 94 -2.15 -7.40 -8.53
C GLU A 94 -3.34 -7.42 -7.57
N PHE A 95 -3.24 -6.72 -6.43
CA PHE A 95 -4.35 -6.62 -5.49
C PHE A 95 -5.56 -5.92 -6.10
N LEU A 96 -5.38 -4.76 -6.75
CA LEU A 96 -6.50 -4.02 -7.34
C LEU A 96 -7.17 -4.80 -8.48
N GLN A 97 -6.42 -5.61 -9.23
CA GLN A 97 -6.97 -6.48 -10.27
C GLN A 97 -7.97 -7.53 -9.72
N THR A 98 -7.88 -7.89 -8.43
CA THR A 98 -8.85 -8.81 -7.80
C THR A 98 -10.25 -8.21 -7.63
N GLY A 99 -10.40 -6.90 -7.78
CA GLY A 99 -11.66 -6.19 -7.56
C GLY A 99 -11.88 -5.73 -6.12
N TYR A 100 -10.95 -6.04 -5.21
CA TYR A 100 -10.96 -5.57 -3.84
C TYR A 100 -10.66 -4.07 -3.69
N GLU A 101 -10.89 -3.56 -2.48
CA GLU A 101 -10.79 -2.14 -2.18
C GLU A 101 -9.53 -1.81 -1.41
N LEU A 102 -8.93 -0.66 -1.69
CA LEU A 102 -7.76 -0.16 -1.00
C LEU A 102 -8.16 1.06 -0.17
N LYS A 103 -8.11 0.94 1.16
CA LYS A 103 -8.26 2.09 2.05
C LYS A 103 -6.92 2.76 2.21
N ILE A 104 -6.85 4.06 1.94
CA ILE A 104 -5.62 4.86 2.02
C ILE A 104 -5.79 5.99 3.00
N TRP A 105 -4.69 6.38 3.64
CA TRP A 105 -4.60 7.55 4.51
C TRP A 105 -3.65 8.57 3.88
N LEU A 106 -4.11 9.80 3.74
CA LEU A 106 -3.45 10.84 2.97
C LEU A 106 -2.93 11.98 3.86
N ASN A 107 -1.72 12.45 3.52
CA ASN A 107 -1.21 13.76 3.88
C ASN A 107 -0.97 14.56 2.58
N GLY A 108 -1.93 15.41 2.22
CA GLY A 108 -1.98 16.02 0.88
C GLY A 108 -2.11 14.93 -0.21
N SER A 109 -1.18 14.91 -1.16
CA SER A 109 -1.12 13.88 -2.21
C SER A 109 -0.34 12.63 -1.80
N GLN A 110 0.33 12.63 -0.64
CA GLN A 110 1.12 11.49 -0.20
C GLN A 110 0.25 10.49 0.55
N ILE A 111 0.32 9.22 0.14
CA ILE A 111 -0.23 8.09 0.86
C ILE A 111 0.74 7.73 1.98
N MET A 112 0.28 7.95 3.21
CA MET A 112 1.05 7.67 4.43
C MET A 112 0.87 6.22 4.88
N ASN A 113 -0.32 5.66 4.65
CA ASN A 113 -0.64 4.28 4.98
C ASN A 113 -1.72 3.74 4.03
N TYR A 114 -1.79 2.43 3.88
CA TYR A 114 -2.84 1.75 3.12
C TYR A 114 -3.21 0.40 3.75
N GLN A 115 -4.46 0.00 3.56
CA GLN A 115 -5.02 -1.25 4.06
C GLN A 115 -5.82 -1.93 2.94
N PHE A 116 -5.55 -3.22 2.77
CA PHE A 116 -6.26 -4.08 1.85
C PHE A 116 -7.61 -4.53 2.43
N ILE A 117 -8.71 -4.18 1.77
CA ILE A 117 -10.07 -4.58 2.17
C ILE A 117 -10.57 -5.63 1.19
N LYS A 118 -10.68 -6.88 1.66
CA LYS A 118 -11.27 -7.99 0.90
C LYS A 118 -12.79 -7.96 1.10
N SER A 119 -13.55 -7.90 0.02
CA SER A 119 -15.02 -7.80 0.06
C SER A 119 -15.67 -9.16 0.31
N ILE A 120 -15.46 -9.79 1.48
CA ILE A 120 -16.24 -10.96 1.93
C ILE A 120 -16.41 -10.90 3.46
N GLU A 121 -17.39 -10.12 3.92
CA GLU A 121 -18.28 -10.46 5.05
C GLU A 121 -19.47 -9.48 5.03
N ASN A 122 -20.69 -9.98 5.23
CA ASN A 122 -22.00 -9.30 5.16
C ASN A 122 -22.78 -9.42 3.83
N SER A 123 -23.02 -10.64 3.37
CA SER A 123 -24.22 -10.97 2.60
C SER A 123 -25.05 -12.04 3.31
N LYS A 124 -25.67 -11.65 4.44
CA LYS A 124 -26.90 -12.26 4.95
C LYS A 124 -27.57 -11.29 5.93
N PRO A 125 -28.63 -10.55 5.54
CA PRO A 125 -29.62 -10.18 6.53
C PRO A 125 -30.22 -11.49 7.07
N ALA A 126 -30.16 -11.68 8.38
CA ALA A 126 -30.95 -12.72 9.03
C ALA A 126 -32.43 -12.44 8.72
N LEU A 127 -33.09 -13.41 8.08
CA LEU A 127 -34.54 -13.50 7.99
C LEU A 127 -35.11 -13.86 9.37
#